data_AF-A0A6L6Y2U2-F1
#
_entry.id   AF-A0A6L6Y2U2-F1
#
_cell.length_a   1.000
_cell.length_b   1.000
_cell.length_c   1.000
_cell.angle_alpha   90.00
_cell.angle_beta   90.00
_cell.angle_gamma   90.00
#
_symmetry.space_group_name_H-M   'P 1'
#
loop_
_entity.id
_entity.type
_entity.pdbx_description
1 polymer ?
#
loop_
_entity_poly.entity_id
_entity_poly.type
_entity_poly.pdbx_seq_one_letter_code
_entity_poly.pdbx_strand_id
1 'polypeptide(L)'
;MTPVDPFDLPDWLGIAEVTWTAQAGLRTGPLVAGMLEAADVEAVPCDLLAVDEAYPAPVVDDEVRLGAHQAWRHGEVHLVDRAGRLTITVPGTAFTADLVLDALDRLARAVGASAERYAVRLRLTDGRGPAR
;
A
#
# COMPACT_ATOMS: atom_id res chain seq x y z
N MET A 1 -8.48 -5.13 11.87
CA MET A 1 -7.19 -5.21 11.14
C MET A 1 -6.14 -5.62 12.14
N THR A 2 -5.12 -6.38 11.75
CA THR A 2 -4.08 -6.82 12.69
C THR A 2 -2.72 -6.32 12.21
N PRO A 3 -1.87 -5.73 13.09
CA PRO A 3 -0.53 -5.30 12.69
C PRO A 3 0.28 -6.46 12.10
N VAL A 4 1.12 -6.14 11.11
CA VAL A 4 2.04 -7.07 10.46
C VAL A 4 3.46 -6.53 10.63
N ASP A 5 4.37 -7.39 11.09
CA ASP A 5 5.79 -7.08 11.13
C ASP A 5 6.39 -7.24 9.72
N PRO A 6 7.11 -6.22 9.17
CA PRO A 6 7.82 -6.35 7.91
C PRO A 6 8.78 -7.55 7.84
N PHE A 7 9.35 -7.98 8.97
CA PHE A 7 10.26 -9.13 9.04
C PHE A 7 9.55 -10.48 8.92
N ASP A 8 8.22 -10.52 9.07
CA ASP A 8 7.40 -11.72 8.84
C ASP A 8 6.98 -11.85 7.36
N LEU A 9 7.31 -10.86 6.52
CA LEU A 9 7.00 -10.90 5.09
C LEU A 9 7.96 -11.83 4.32
N PRO A 10 7.58 -12.30 3.12
CA PRO A 10 8.45 -13.15 2.32
C PRO A 10 9.81 -12.50 2.01
N ASP A 11 10.90 -13.23 2.28
CA ASP A 11 12.28 -12.78 2.10
C ASP A 11 12.57 -12.18 0.73
N TRP A 12 11.90 -12.67 -0.32
CA TRP A 12 12.10 -12.20 -1.69
C TRP A 12 11.83 -10.71 -1.87
N LEU A 13 10.99 -10.10 -1.01
CA LEU A 13 10.73 -8.65 -1.01
C LEU A 13 11.97 -7.82 -0.65
N GLY A 14 12.92 -8.40 0.09
CA GLY A 14 14.19 -7.76 0.46
C GLY A 14 15.27 -7.85 -0.63
N ILE A 15 15.16 -8.81 -1.55
CA ILE A 15 16.28 -9.23 -2.42
C ILE A 15 15.98 -9.21 -3.92
N ALA A 16 14.72 -9.34 -4.34
CA ALA A 16 14.32 -9.41 -5.75
C ALA A 16 14.02 -8.03 -6.35
N GLU A 17 13.85 -7.99 -7.67
CA GLU A 17 13.22 -6.88 -8.38
C GLU A 17 11.70 -7.00 -8.24
N VAL A 18 11.09 -6.05 -7.53
CA VAL A 18 9.68 -6.08 -7.13
C VAL A 18 8.89 -5.07 -7.94
N THR A 19 7.77 -5.51 -8.51
CA THR A 19 6.78 -4.59 -9.10
C THR A 19 5.52 -4.62 -8.26
N TRP A 20 5.10 -3.46 -7.75
CA TRP A 20 3.74 -3.29 -7.25
C TRP A 20 2.82 -2.89 -8.40
N THR A 21 1.77 -3.68 -8.62
CA THR A 21 0.76 -3.44 -9.66
C THR A 21 -0.54 -2.98 -9.03
N ALA A 22 -1.04 -1.81 -9.43
CA ALA A 22 -2.41 -1.41 -9.15
C ALA A 22 -3.42 -2.25 -9.95
N GLN A 23 -4.42 -2.81 -9.28
CA GLN A 23 -5.48 -3.59 -9.92
C GLN A 23 -6.58 -2.69 -10.54
N ALA A 24 -6.68 -1.44 -10.10
CA ALA A 24 -7.58 -0.42 -10.61
C ALA A 24 -6.91 0.96 -10.65
N GLY A 25 -7.63 1.99 -11.11
CA GLY A 25 -7.15 3.38 -11.03
C GLY A 25 -7.08 3.90 -9.60
N LEU A 26 -6.24 4.92 -9.38
CA LEU A 26 -6.04 5.53 -8.05
C LEU A 26 -7.24 6.33 -7.54
N ARG A 27 -8.16 6.75 -8.42
CA ARG A 27 -9.34 7.57 -8.08
C ARG A 27 -10.58 6.71 -7.80
N THR A 28 -10.39 5.59 -7.10
CA THR A 28 -11.46 4.62 -6.79
C THR A 28 -11.96 4.72 -5.35
N GLY A 29 -11.34 5.58 -4.54
CA GLY A 29 -11.67 5.79 -3.12
C GLY A 29 -10.43 5.73 -2.24
N PRO A 30 -10.58 5.46 -0.94
CA PRO A 30 -9.47 5.39 0.01
C PRO A 30 -8.67 4.07 -0.10
N LEU A 31 -9.16 3.08 -0.84
CA LEU A 31 -8.50 1.78 -1.02
C LEU A 31 -8.04 1.62 -2.47
N VAL A 32 -6.76 1.31 -2.67
CA VAL A 32 -6.22 0.89 -3.96
C VAL A 32 -5.73 -0.53 -3.83
N ALA A 33 -6.46 -1.45 -4.47
CA ALA A 33 -6.08 -2.85 -4.51
C ALA A 33 -4.81 -3.05 -5.35
N GLY A 34 -3.88 -3.85 -4.84
CA GLY A 34 -2.60 -4.07 -5.48
C GLY A 34 -2.01 -5.47 -5.30
N MET A 35 -0.93 -5.74 -6.03
CA MET A 35 -0.17 -6.98 -5.98
C MET A 35 1.32 -6.67 -6.03
N LEU A 36 2.11 -7.29 -5.16
CA LEU A 36 3.57 -7.35 -5.26
C LEU A 36 3.97 -8.58 -6.08
N GLU A 37 4.75 -8.38 -7.13
CA GLU A 37 5.16 -9.40 -8.08
C GLU A 37 6.69 -9.36 -8.26
N ALA A 38 7.30 -10.53 -8.41
CA ALA A 38 8.69 -10.69 -8.83
C ALA A 38 8.81 -11.96 -9.70
N ALA A 39 9.96 -12.15 -10.35
CA ALA A 39 10.19 -13.34 -11.18
C ALA A 39 10.20 -14.63 -10.33
N ASP A 40 9.57 -15.68 -10.85
CA ASP A 40 9.61 -17.05 -10.31
C ASP A 40 9.13 -17.23 -8.85
N VAL A 41 8.32 -16.29 -8.33
CA VAL A 41 7.69 -16.36 -7.00
C VAL A 41 6.19 -16.12 -7.07
N GLU A 42 5.47 -16.59 -6.07
CA GLU A 42 4.04 -16.31 -5.95
C GLU A 42 3.80 -14.85 -5.57
N ALA A 43 2.86 -14.21 -6.27
CA ALA A 43 2.52 -12.81 -6.05
C ALA A 43 1.80 -12.63 -4.69
N VAL A 44 2.18 -11.58 -3.97
CA VAL A 44 1.58 -11.25 -2.66
C VAL A 44 0.55 -10.13 -2.85
N PRO A 45 -0.72 -10.34 -2.45
CA PRO A 45 -1.68 -9.26 -2.39
C PRO A 45 -1.23 -8.16 -1.44
N CYS A 46 -1.12 -6.92 -1.94
CA CYS A 46 -0.67 -5.78 -1.16
C CYS A 46 -1.47 -4.54 -1.55
N ASP A 47 -2.37 -4.11 -0.67
CA ASP A 47 -3.25 -2.97 -0.91
C ASP A 47 -2.69 -1.69 -0.26
N LEU A 48 -3.12 -0.54 -0.76
CA LEU A 48 -2.87 0.75 -0.13
C LEU A 48 -4.18 1.29 0.44
N LEU A 49 -4.16 1.74 1.70
CA LEU A 49 -5.33 2.27 2.39
C LEU A 49 -5.07 3.67 2.96
N ALA A 50 -5.79 4.67 2.44
CA ALA A 50 -5.83 6.02 2.95
C ALA A 50 -6.74 6.06 4.21
N VAL A 51 -6.17 6.41 5.37
CA VAL A 51 -6.81 6.17 6.68
C VAL A 51 -7.70 7.31 7.20
N ASP A 52 -7.69 8.49 6.56
CA ASP A 52 -8.37 9.67 7.09
C ASP A 52 -9.79 9.86 6.51
N GLU A 53 -10.26 8.98 5.62
CA GLU A 53 -11.64 9.00 5.15
C GLU A 53 -12.58 8.54 6.28
N ALA A 54 -13.49 9.44 6.68
CA ALA A 54 -14.38 9.23 7.83
C ALA A 54 -15.87 9.37 7.51
N TYR A 55 -16.22 9.58 6.25
CA TYR A 55 -17.61 9.68 5.79
C TYR A 55 -17.96 8.51 4.86
N PRO A 56 -19.16 7.89 4.99
CA PRO A 56 -20.17 8.10 6.04
C PRO A 56 -19.78 7.48 7.40
N ALA A 57 -18.70 6.70 7.44
CA ALA A 57 -18.11 6.15 8.64
C ALA A 57 -16.57 6.06 8.48
N PRO A 58 -15.81 6.04 9.58
CA PRO A 58 -14.36 5.79 9.58
C PRO A 58 -13.99 4.52 8.82
N VAL A 59 -13.01 4.63 7.92
CA VAL A 59 -12.46 3.49 7.17
C VAL A 59 -11.62 2.56 8.06
N VAL A 60 -11.01 3.12 9.11
CA VAL A 60 -10.23 2.40 10.13
C VAL A 60 -10.60 2.86 11.54
N ASP A 61 -10.22 2.08 12.55
CA ASP A 61 -10.29 2.51 13.94
C ASP A 61 -9.17 3.51 14.30
N ASP A 62 -9.25 4.10 15.49
CA ASP A 62 -8.29 5.09 15.96
C ASP A 62 -6.88 4.52 16.18
N GLU A 63 -6.75 3.23 16.49
CA GLU A 63 -5.46 2.58 16.72
C GLU A 63 -4.67 2.49 15.40
N VAL A 64 -5.31 1.96 14.35
CA VAL A 64 -4.72 1.88 13.01
C VAL A 64 -4.44 3.27 12.44
N ARG A 65 -5.35 4.22 12.64
CA ARG A 65 -5.15 5.61 12.22
C ARG A 65 -3.93 6.22 12.91
N LEU A 66 -3.82 6.06 14.23
CA LEU A 66 -2.67 6.56 14.99
C LEU A 66 -1.36 5.89 14.54
N GLY A 67 -1.36 4.57 14.35
CA GLY A 67 -0.21 3.81 13.87
C GLY A 67 0.28 4.28 12.50
N ALA A 68 -0.65 4.49 11.55
CA ALA A 68 -0.33 5.04 10.23
C ALA A 68 0.34 6.42 10.33
N HIS A 69 -0.23 7.35 11.11
CA HIS A 69 0.34 8.69 11.29
C HIS A 69 1.71 8.67 11.98
N GLN A 70 1.90 7.80 12.98
CA GLN A 70 3.18 7.65 13.67
C GLN A 70 4.26 7.10 12.75
N ALA A 71 4.03 5.95 12.11
CA ALA A 71 4.98 5.36 11.16
C ALA A 71 5.32 6.37 10.06
N TRP A 72 4.31 7.05 9.51
CA TRP A 72 4.52 8.01 8.43
C TRP A 72 5.41 9.18 8.85
N ARG A 73 5.23 9.70 10.06
CA ARG A 73 6.08 10.76 10.62
C ARG A 73 7.54 10.33 10.77
N HIS A 74 7.80 9.05 10.98
CA HIS A 74 9.13 8.48 11.15
C HIS A 74 9.77 8.00 9.84
N GLY A 75 9.13 8.22 8.68
CA GLY A 75 9.66 7.75 7.40
C GLY A 75 9.44 6.25 7.18
N GLU A 76 8.50 5.66 7.91
CA GLU A 76 8.14 4.24 7.89
C GLU A 76 6.72 4.07 7.35
N VAL A 77 6.30 2.81 7.23
CA VAL A 77 4.92 2.41 6.91
C VAL A 77 4.36 1.53 8.01
N HIS A 78 3.08 1.71 8.31
CA HIS A 78 2.34 0.80 9.18
C HIS A 78 1.61 -0.23 8.33
N LEU A 79 1.95 -1.51 8.53
CA LEU A 79 1.42 -2.65 7.80
C LEU A 79 0.35 -3.35 8.63
N VAL A 80 -0.74 -3.72 7.97
CA VAL A 80 -1.80 -4.53 8.60
C VAL A 80 -2.26 -5.65 7.68
N ASP A 81 -2.73 -6.74 8.28
CA ASP A 81 -3.63 -7.65 7.59
C ASP A 81 -5.05 -7.09 7.62
N ARG A 82 -5.62 -6.98 6.42
CA ARG A 82 -7.02 -6.61 6.21
C ARG A 82 -7.71 -7.72 5.42
N ALA A 83 -8.29 -8.66 6.17
CA ALA A 83 -9.03 -9.79 5.61
C ALA A 83 -8.17 -10.69 4.72
N GLY A 84 -6.97 -11.05 5.20
CA GLY A 84 -6.03 -11.94 4.50
C GLY A 84 -5.21 -11.25 3.41
N ARG A 85 -5.21 -9.92 3.39
CA ARG A 85 -4.44 -9.10 2.43
C ARG A 85 -3.52 -8.18 3.19
N LEU A 86 -2.23 -8.21 2.84
CA LEU A 86 -1.27 -7.22 3.31
C LEU A 86 -1.75 -5.83 2.87
N THR A 87 -1.74 -4.87 3.77
CA THR A 87 -2.21 -3.52 3.49
C THR A 87 -1.23 -2.51 4.09
N ILE A 88 -0.74 -1.60 3.27
CA ILE A 88 0.02 -0.43 3.70
C ILE A 88 -0.99 0.66 4.06
N THR A 89 -0.96 1.11 5.31
CA THR A 89 -1.79 2.21 5.77
C THR A 89 -1.06 3.54 5.58
N VAL A 90 -1.74 4.52 4.98
CA VAL A 90 -1.17 5.78 4.52
C VAL A 90 -2.04 6.94 5.00
N PRO A 91 -1.48 7.98 5.64
CA PRO A 91 -2.22 9.20 5.96
C PRO A 91 -2.81 9.87 4.71
N GLY A 92 -4.01 10.42 4.85
CA GLY A 92 -4.79 11.04 3.77
C GLY A 92 -6.09 10.32 3.45
N THR A 93 -6.81 10.83 2.46
CA THR A 93 -8.14 10.33 2.03
C THR A 93 -8.13 9.72 0.62
N ALA A 94 -7.08 9.94 -0.16
CA ALA A 94 -6.95 9.47 -1.54
C ALA A 94 -5.47 9.36 -1.97
N PHE A 95 -5.23 8.69 -3.11
CA PHE A 95 -3.87 8.46 -3.63
C PHE A 95 -3.53 9.31 -4.86
N THR A 96 -2.30 9.82 -4.85
CA THR A 96 -1.58 10.33 -6.04
C THR A 96 -0.48 9.35 -6.42
N ALA A 97 0.07 9.48 -7.63
CA ALA A 97 1.20 8.64 -8.06
C ALA A 97 2.42 8.82 -7.12
N ASP A 98 2.71 10.05 -6.70
CA ASP A 98 3.82 10.35 -5.80
C ASP A 98 3.63 9.72 -4.42
N LEU A 99 2.40 9.74 -3.89
CA LEU A 99 2.09 9.12 -2.59
C LEU A 99 2.24 7.59 -2.65
N VAL A 100 1.86 6.98 -3.77
CA VAL A 100 2.10 5.55 -4.00
C VAL A 100 3.60 5.27 -4.01
N LEU A 101 4.39 6.06 -4.74
CA LEU A 101 5.85 5.90 -4.77
C LEU A 101 6.48 6.04 -3.39
N ASP A 102 6.09 7.05 -2.58
CA ASP A 102 6.58 7.22 -1.21
C ASP A 102 6.21 6.03 -0.32
N ALA A 103 4.98 5.52 -0.42
CA ALA A 103 4.55 4.35 0.34
C ALA A 103 5.39 3.10 0.00
N LEU A 104 5.69 2.86 -1.28
CA LEU A 104 6.46 1.69 -1.72
C LEU A 104 7.97 1.84 -1.45
N ASP A 105 8.53 3.05 -1.52
CA ASP A 105 9.91 3.33 -1.08
C ASP A 105 10.08 2.99 0.41
N ARG A 106 9.12 3.37 1.24
CA ARG A 106 9.13 3.04 2.67
C ARG A 106 8.94 1.55 2.94
N LEU A 107 8.08 0.86 2.19
CA LEU A 107 7.97 -0.60 2.26
C LEU A 107 9.31 -1.26 1.93
N ALA A 108 9.97 -0.84 0.84
CA ALA A 108 11.26 -1.39 0.43
C ALA A 108 12.29 -1.28 1.56
N ARG A 109 12.37 -0.12 2.22
CA ARG A 109 13.25 0.08 3.38
C ARG A 109 12.88 -0.79 4.57
N ALA A 110 11.57 -0.95 4.84
CA ALA A 110 11.08 -1.77 5.95
C ALA A 110 11.47 -3.24 5.81
N VAL A 111 11.53 -3.77 4.59
CA VAL A 111 11.99 -5.14 4.29
C VAL A 111 13.49 -5.25 3.98
N GLY A 112 14.26 -4.16 4.20
CA GLY A 112 15.70 -4.14 3.97
C GLY A 112 16.15 -4.08 2.50
N ALA A 113 15.23 -3.81 1.57
CA ALA A 113 15.53 -3.62 0.15
C ALA A 113 15.99 -2.18 -0.17
N SER A 114 16.69 -2.04 -1.30
CA SER A 114 16.88 -0.74 -1.95
C SER A 114 15.62 -0.39 -2.74
N ALA A 115 15.16 0.85 -2.63
CA ALA A 115 14.02 1.35 -3.40
C ALA A 115 14.23 1.30 -4.92
N GLU A 116 15.49 1.28 -5.39
CA GLU A 116 15.81 1.10 -6.81
C GLU A 116 15.36 -0.25 -7.38
N ARG A 117 15.11 -1.25 -6.52
CA ARG A 117 14.56 -2.56 -6.90
C ARG A 117 13.04 -2.59 -6.98
N TYR A 118 12.39 -1.47 -6.66
CA TYR A 118 10.94 -1.38 -6.61
C TYR A 118 10.42 -0.56 -7.79
N ALA A 119 9.48 -1.13 -8.52
CA ALA A 119 8.75 -0.46 -9.57
C ALA A 119 7.26 -0.39 -9.23
N VAL A 120 6.59 0.65 -9.72
CA VAL A 120 5.14 0.83 -9.56
C VAL A 120 4.50 0.83 -10.95
N ARG A 121 3.53 -0.07 -11.16
CA ARG A 121 2.70 -0.12 -12.37
C ARG A 121 1.30 0.39 -12.06
N LEU A 122 0.99 1.59 -12.57
CA LEU A 122 -0.31 2.24 -12.41
C LEU A 122 -1.19 2.08 -13.64
N ARG A 123 -2.50 1.92 -13.44
CA ARG A 123 -3.49 2.02 -14.51
C ARG A 123 -3.94 3.46 -14.68
N LEU A 124 -3.79 3.97 -15.90
CA LEU A 124 -4.36 5.25 -16.31
C LEU A 124 -5.88 5.06 -16.46
N THR A 125 -6.64 5.44 -15.44
CA THR A 125 -8.08 5.67 -15.55
C THR A 125 -8.41 6.92 -14.76
N ASP A 126 -9.08 7.87 -15.42
CA ASP A 126 -9.88 8.85 -14.72
C ASP A 126 -11.06 8.08 -14.11
N GLY A 127 -11.44 8.35 -12.87
CA GLY A 127 -12.59 7.68 -12.21
C GLY A 127 -13.95 7.91 -12.88
N ARG A 128 -13.98 8.36 -14.15
CA ARG A 128 -15.16 8.46 -15.00
C ARG A 128 -15.31 7.13 -15.75
N GLY A 129 -16.06 6.21 -15.16
CA GLY A 129 -16.66 5.13 -15.96
C GLY A 129 -17.44 5.72 -17.14
N PRO A 130 -17.71 4.95 -18.22
CA PRO A 130 -18.53 5.43 -19.33
C PRO A 130 -19.85 5.97 -18.75
N ALA A 131 -20.20 7.21 -19.10
CA ALA A 131 -21.49 7.79 -18.73
C ALA A 131 -22.59 6.81 -19.15
N ARG A 132 -23.29 6.26 -18.17
CA ARG A 132 -24.52 5.49 -18.38
C ARG A 132 -25.70 6.45 -18.49
#